data_AF-A0A9P9YCR5-F1
#
_entry.id   AF-A0A9P9YCR5-F1
#
_cell.length_a   1.000
_cell.length_b   1.000
_cell.length_c   1.000
_cell.angle_alpha   90.00
_cell.angle_beta   90.00
_cell.angle_gamma   90.00
#
_symmetry.space_group_name_H-M   'P 1'
#
loop_
_entity.id
_entity.type
_entity.pdbx_description
1 polymer ?
#
loop_
_entity_poly.entity_id
_entity_poly.type
_entity_poly.pdbx_seq_one_letter_code
_entity_poly.pdbx_strand_id
1 'polypeptide(L)'
;MNLSDCINNYIYLTGTEDYALNLTKLCERFASKEKRVLLITSRQQGIAKRYPWDSWNCSKNLTILHLVDVESMPHRMLELQDNTESLGPDLIVFDLQSLVLDALLRPVMQQCSTDKMVRHIAKCSASFVNYREILTNLDLQRAGKPIDTIVVMSQEPYPMSPAQFKLLIGLYFHGNECHTNFSKLSGRILVSQGFA
;
A
#
# COMPACT_ATOMS: atom_id res chain seq x y z
N MET A 1 -28.19 -11.12 -5.33
CA MET A 1 -26.74 -11.09 -5.66
C MET A 1 -25.99 -10.95 -4.35
N ASN A 2 -25.13 -11.91 -4.01
CA ASN A 2 -24.32 -11.87 -2.79
C ASN A 2 -23.21 -10.82 -2.93
N LEU A 3 -23.02 -10.03 -1.87
CA LEU A 3 -21.98 -9.00 -1.74
C LEU A 3 -20.54 -9.56 -1.64
N SER A 4 -20.30 -10.83 -2.01
CA SER A 4 -19.05 -11.54 -1.74
C SER A 4 -18.02 -11.57 -2.87
N ASP A 5 -18.33 -11.16 -4.11
CA ASP A 5 -17.53 -11.63 -5.26
C ASP A 5 -16.73 -10.57 -6.03
N CYS A 6 -16.46 -9.40 -5.45
CA CYS A 6 -15.36 -8.54 -5.90
C CYS A 6 -14.44 -8.28 -4.71
N ILE A 7 -13.50 -9.20 -4.46
CA ILE A 7 -12.39 -8.93 -3.55
C ILE A 7 -11.61 -7.77 -4.17
N ASN A 8 -11.59 -6.62 -3.49
CA ASN A 8 -10.86 -5.43 -3.91
C ASN A 8 -9.65 -5.18 -2.99
N ASN A 9 -9.27 -6.17 -2.18
CA ASN A 9 -8.14 -6.07 -1.27
C ASN A 9 -7.20 -7.24 -1.51
N TYR A 10 -5.96 -6.92 -1.87
CA TYR A 10 -4.98 -7.89 -2.29
C TYR A 10 -3.73 -7.79 -1.43
N ILE A 11 -3.11 -8.93 -1.15
CA ILE A 11 -1.75 -9.00 -0.62
C ILE A 11 -0.85 -9.54 -1.72
N TYR A 12 0.19 -8.79 -2.06
CA TYR A 12 1.28 -9.30 -2.88
C TYR A 12 2.46 -9.70 -2.00
N LEU A 13 2.73 -11.01 -1.95
CA LEU A 13 3.87 -11.57 -1.22
C LEU A 13 5.07 -11.66 -2.18
N THR A 14 6.10 -10.83 -1.95
CA THR A 14 7.30 -10.78 -2.78
C THR A 14 8.49 -11.49 -2.11
N GLY A 15 9.22 -12.29 -2.88
CA GLY A 15 10.45 -12.96 -2.41
C GLY A 15 11.74 -12.17 -2.71
N THR A 16 11.68 -11.16 -3.58
CA THR A 16 12.82 -10.31 -3.95
C THR A 16 12.39 -8.85 -3.97
N GLU A 17 13.34 -7.94 -4.21
CA GLU A 17 13.05 -6.51 -4.43
C GLU A 17 12.66 -6.15 -5.87
N ASP A 18 12.75 -7.09 -6.81
CA ASP A 18 12.53 -6.86 -8.25
C ASP A 18 11.08 -6.49 -8.59
N TYR A 19 10.16 -6.65 -7.63
CA TYR A 19 8.77 -6.26 -7.77
C TYR A 19 8.59 -4.75 -7.99
N ALA A 20 9.53 -3.92 -7.52
CA ALA A 20 9.37 -2.46 -7.53
C ALA A 20 9.09 -1.92 -8.93
N LEU A 21 9.81 -2.42 -9.94
CA LEU A 21 9.60 -2.01 -11.34
C LEU A 21 8.20 -2.39 -11.84
N ASN A 22 7.72 -3.57 -11.50
CA ASN A 22 6.40 -4.04 -11.91
C ASN A 22 5.29 -3.28 -11.20
N LEU A 23 5.50 -2.94 -9.92
CA LEU A 23 4.59 -2.10 -9.15
C LEU A 23 4.47 -0.70 -9.75
N THR A 24 5.59 -0.06 -10.09
CA THR A 24 5.59 1.24 -10.76
C THR A 24 4.86 1.19 -12.10
N LYS A 25 5.13 0.18 -12.94
CA LYS A 25 4.44 0.00 -14.23
C LYS A 25 2.93 -0.18 -14.07
N LEU A 26 2.49 -0.89 -13.03
CA LEU A 26 1.07 -1.05 -12.72
C LEU A 26 0.44 0.31 -12.37
N CYS A 27 1.06 1.06 -11.47
CA CYS A 27 0.59 2.40 -11.09
C CYS A 27 0.53 3.35 -12.30
N GLU A 28 1.57 3.38 -13.13
CA GLU A 28 1.61 4.16 -14.37
C GLU A 28 0.49 3.77 -15.34
N ARG A 29 0.20 2.47 -15.47
CA ARG A 29 -0.88 1.96 -16.33
C ARG A 29 -2.27 2.36 -15.84
N PHE A 30 -2.48 2.43 -14.53
CA PHE A 30 -3.74 2.92 -13.97
C PHE A 30 -3.90 4.42 -14.16
N ALA A 31 -2.83 5.18 -13.87
CA ALA A 31 -2.83 6.62 -14.01
C ALA A 31 -3.06 7.08 -15.46
N SER A 32 -2.51 6.35 -16.45
CA SER A 32 -2.72 6.62 -17.88
C SER A 32 -4.14 6.35 -18.36
N LYS A 33 -4.94 5.62 -17.58
CA LYS A 33 -6.37 5.38 -17.81
C LYS A 33 -7.26 6.23 -16.91
N GLU A 34 -6.74 7.34 -16.43
CA GLU A 34 -7.47 8.31 -15.60
C GLU A 34 -7.95 7.76 -14.25
N LYS A 35 -7.33 6.69 -13.75
CA LYS A 35 -7.56 6.20 -12.38
C LYS A 35 -6.60 6.84 -11.41
N ARG A 36 -7.13 7.37 -10.32
CA ARG A 36 -6.35 7.98 -9.23
C ARG A 36 -5.69 6.87 -8.42
N VAL A 37 -4.37 6.87 -8.41
CA VAL A 37 -3.55 5.90 -7.70
C VAL A 37 -2.85 6.61 -6.55
N LEU A 38 -2.96 6.07 -5.34
CA LEU A 38 -2.14 6.46 -4.20
C LEU A 38 -1.10 5.37 -3.94
N LEU A 39 0.18 5.67 -4.15
CA LEU A 39 1.30 4.79 -3.82
C LEU A 39 1.97 5.25 -2.53
N ILE A 40 2.01 4.38 -1.51
CA ILE A 40 2.65 4.62 -0.22
C ILE A 40 3.91 3.74 -0.16
N THR A 41 5.10 4.33 -0.11
CA THR A 41 6.39 3.60 -0.22
C THR A 41 7.54 4.37 0.45
N SER A 42 8.61 3.69 0.89
CA SER A 42 9.89 4.35 1.23
C SER A 42 10.81 4.52 0.02
N ARG A 43 10.50 3.88 -1.12
CA ARG A 43 11.40 3.87 -2.27
C ARG A 43 11.50 5.26 -2.89
N GLN A 44 12.67 5.86 -2.76
CA GLN A 44 13.01 7.14 -3.39
C GLN A 44 13.52 6.96 -4.83
N GLN A 45 14.20 5.85 -5.13
CA GLN A 45 14.86 5.63 -6.41
C GLN A 45 14.04 4.73 -7.34
N GLY A 46 13.87 5.19 -8.59
CA GLY A 46 13.13 4.52 -9.66
C GLY A 46 12.05 5.41 -10.26
N ILE A 47 11.30 6.12 -9.40
CA ILE A 47 10.23 7.04 -9.82
C ILE A 47 10.76 8.48 -9.97
N ALA A 48 11.73 8.88 -9.12
CA ALA A 48 12.38 10.20 -9.14
C ALA A 48 13.15 10.52 -10.44
N LYS A 49 13.48 9.52 -11.27
CA LYS A 49 14.11 9.77 -12.59
C LYS A 49 13.11 10.22 -13.66
N ARG A 50 11.80 10.03 -13.46
CA ARG A 50 10.75 10.40 -14.43
C ARG A 50 9.94 11.62 -14.03
N TYR A 51 9.94 12.00 -12.75
CA TYR A 51 9.15 13.10 -12.22
C TYR A 51 10.02 13.95 -11.25
N PRO A 52 10.35 15.22 -11.58
CA PRO A 52 11.22 16.07 -10.77
C PRO A 52 10.55 16.48 -9.46
N TRP A 53 11.35 16.58 -8.41
CA TRP A 53 10.96 16.55 -7.01
C TRP A 53 10.51 17.93 -6.50
N ASP A 54 9.20 18.13 -6.35
CA ASP A 54 8.61 19.05 -5.39
C ASP A 54 7.52 18.29 -4.63
N SER A 55 7.25 18.65 -3.38
CA SER A 55 6.66 17.88 -2.28
C SER A 55 5.27 17.22 -2.46
N TRP A 56 4.72 17.16 -3.67
CA TRP A 56 3.62 16.29 -4.10
C TRP A 56 3.80 16.01 -5.59
N ASN A 57 4.55 14.96 -5.93
CA ASN A 57 4.81 14.63 -7.32
C ASN A 57 3.60 13.90 -7.92
N CYS A 58 2.68 14.70 -8.45
CA CYS A 58 1.45 14.24 -9.06
C CYS A 58 1.61 14.22 -10.59
N SER A 59 1.59 13.04 -11.20
CA SER A 59 0.80 12.98 -12.44
C SER A 59 -0.66 13.21 -12.02
N LYS A 60 -1.51 13.80 -12.86
CA LYS A 60 -2.92 14.13 -12.51
C LYS A 60 -3.65 13.00 -11.76
N ASN A 61 -3.26 11.74 -12.01
CA ASN A 61 -3.88 10.56 -11.45
C ASN A 61 -2.91 9.63 -10.68
N LEU A 62 -1.67 10.05 -10.36
CA LEU A 62 -0.74 9.26 -9.53
C LEU A 62 -0.18 10.14 -8.44
N THR A 63 -0.55 9.86 -7.19
CA THR A 63 -0.02 10.48 -5.98
C THR A 63 0.91 9.50 -5.29
N ILE A 64 2.12 9.94 -4.96
CA ILE A 64 3.10 9.11 -4.25
C ILE A 64 3.35 9.73 -2.89
N LEU A 65 2.96 9.00 -1.85
CA LEU A 65 3.31 9.31 -0.47
C LEU A 65 4.62 8.60 -0.13
N HIS A 66 5.69 9.38 -0.12
CA HIS A 66 6.97 8.92 0.38
C HIS A 66 7.00 8.97 1.90
N LEU A 67 7.11 7.80 2.52
CA LEU A 67 7.31 7.69 3.96
C LEU A 67 8.80 7.52 4.23
N VAL A 68 9.31 8.36 5.12
CA VAL A 68 10.71 8.30 5.55
C VAL A 68 10.92 7.12 6.49
N ASP A 69 9.87 6.66 7.17
CA ASP A 69 9.94 5.57 8.12
C ASP A 69 8.56 4.96 8.45
N VAL A 70 8.55 3.81 9.13
CA VAL A 70 7.30 3.11 9.54
C VAL A 70 6.59 3.84 10.68
N GLU A 71 7.30 4.63 11.47
CA GLU A 71 6.83 5.33 12.66
C GLU A 71 5.98 6.57 12.34
N SER A 72 6.24 7.22 11.22
CA SER A 72 5.57 8.44 10.76
C SER A 72 4.23 8.16 10.07
N MET A 73 3.96 6.91 9.68
CA MET A 73 2.73 6.51 9.01
C MET A 73 1.44 7.03 9.69
N PRO A 74 1.24 6.89 11.02
CA PRO A 74 0.03 7.39 11.67
C PRO A 74 -0.19 8.89 11.46
N HIS A 75 0.87 9.69 11.57
CA HIS A 75 0.77 11.14 11.42
C HIS A 75 0.49 11.52 9.96
N ARG A 76 1.17 10.88 9.01
CA ARG A 76 0.95 11.13 7.57
C ARG A 76 -0.44 10.76 7.10
N MET A 77 -1.04 9.69 7.64
CA MET A 77 -2.42 9.33 7.32
C MET A 77 -3.43 10.37 7.81
N LEU A 78 -3.19 11.00 8.98
CA LEU A 78 -4.02 12.09 9.49
C LEU A 78 -3.90 13.34 8.61
N GLU A 79 -2.68 13.72 8.22
CA GLU A 79 -2.48 14.84 7.29
C GLU A 79 -3.18 14.61 5.94
N LEU A 80 -3.17 13.38 5.42
CA LEU A 80 -3.89 13.07 4.18
C LEU A 80 -5.41 13.16 4.34
N GLN A 81 -5.95 12.80 5.50
CA GLN A 81 -7.38 12.92 5.79
C GLN A 81 -7.83 14.39 5.82
N ASP A 82 -7.06 15.25 6.46
CA ASP A 82 -7.42 16.68 6.57
C ASP A 82 -7.34 17.40 5.22
N ASN A 83 -6.51 16.90 4.31
CA ASN A 83 -6.30 17.44 2.96
C ASN A 83 -7.11 16.72 1.87
N THR A 84 -8.02 15.81 2.21
CA THR A 84 -8.76 15.06 1.19
C THR A 84 -9.75 15.98 0.46
N GLU A 85 -9.34 16.48 -0.71
CA GLU A 85 -10.26 17.05 -1.69
C GLU A 85 -11.33 16.01 -2.09
N SER A 86 -12.41 16.48 -2.74
CA SER A 86 -13.67 15.78 -3.01
C SER A 86 -13.62 14.41 -3.74
N LEU A 87 -12.44 13.87 -4.03
CA LEU A 87 -12.22 12.77 -4.97
C LEU A 87 -11.18 11.76 -4.43
N GLY A 88 -11.63 10.72 -3.70
CA GLY A 88 -10.78 9.63 -3.15
C GLY A 88 -10.15 8.68 -4.19
N PRO A 89 -9.07 7.96 -3.90
CA PRO A 89 -8.33 7.15 -4.88
C PRO A 89 -9.13 5.96 -5.42
N ASP A 90 -8.87 5.57 -6.66
CA ASP A 90 -9.42 4.34 -7.26
C ASP A 90 -8.57 3.10 -6.92
N LEU A 91 -7.27 3.28 -6.69
CA LEU A 91 -6.31 2.25 -6.27
C LEU A 91 -5.38 2.79 -5.19
N ILE A 92 -5.20 2.05 -4.09
CA ILE A 92 -4.18 2.33 -3.07
C ILE A 92 -3.17 1.20 -3.04
N VAL A 93 -1.89 1.54 -3.18
CA VAL A 93 -0.77 0.60 -3.08
C VAL A 93 0.01 0.93 -1.83
N PHE A 94 0.00 0.02 -0.85
CA PHE A 94 0.78 0.11 0.37
C PHE A 94 1.97 -0.83 0.31
N ASP A 95 3.14 -0.27 0.02
CA ASP A 95 4.40 -1.01 -0.09
C ASP A 95 5.05 -1.19 1.29
N LEU A 96 4.39 -1.98 2.16
CA LEU A 96 4.89 -2.28 3.49
C LEU A 96 6.28 -2.92 3.45
N GLN A 97 6.56 -3.72 2.41
CA GLN A 97 7.86 -4.34 2.22
C GLN A 97 9.00 -3.33 2.16
N SER A 98 8.88 -2.27 1.36
CA SER A 98 9.94 -1.27 1.30
C SER A 98 10.11 -0.51 2.61
N LEU A 99 9.00 -0.22 3.31
CA LEU A 99 9.05 0.47 4.60
C LEU A 99 9.78 -0.37 5.66
N VAL A 100 9.51 -1.68 5.70
CA VAL A 100 10.18 -2.62 6.60
C VAL A 100 11.65 -2.76 6.24
N LEU A 101 11.99 -2.90 4.96
CA LEU A 101 13.38 -2.99 4.51
C LEU A 101 14.18 -1.72 4.85
N ASP A 102 13.60 -0.55 4.61
CA ASP A 102 14.25 0.73 4.96
C ASP A 102 14.46 0.84 6.47
N ALA A 103 13.46 0.48 7.28
CA ALA A 103 13.61 0.38 8.72
C ALA A 103 14.70 -0.63 9.13
N LEU A 104 14.87 -1.72 8.36
CA LEU A 104 15.98 -2.67 8.34
C LEU A 104 17.37 -2.05 8.40
N LEU A 105 17.55 -1.05 7.53
CA LEU A 105 18.84 -0.49 7.18
C LEU A 105 19.20 0.71 8.06
N ARG A 106 18.23 1.29 8.79
CA ARG A 106 18.47 2.45 9.66
C ARG A 106 19.23 2.05 10.94
N PRO A 107 20.38 2.67 11.26
CA PRO A 107 21.17 2.32 12.45
C PRO A 107 20.39 2.39 13.76
N VAL A 108 19.51 3.38 13.92
CA VAL A 108 18.66 3.55 15.13
C VAL A 108 17.73 2.36 15.32
N MET A 109 17.25 1.77 14.23
CA MET A 109 16.33 0.63 14.27
C MET A 109 17.05 -0.70 14.49
N GLN A 110 18.29 -0.82 14.04
CA GLN A 110 19.15 -1.98 14.32
C GLN A 110 19.51 -2.09 15.81
N GLN A 111 19.47 -0.96 16.53
CA GLN A 111 19.65 -0.91 17.99
C GLN A 111 18.34 -1.13 18.76
N CYS A 112 17.18 -1.10 18.10
CA CYS A 112 15.90 -1.36 18.73
C CYS A 112 15.68 -2.87 18.90
N SER A 113 14.96 -3.25 19.97
CA SER A 113 14.54 -4.64 20.11
C SER A 113 13.61 -5.06 18.98
N THR A 114 13.64 -6.34 18.62
CA THR A 114 12.72 -6.93 17.63
C THR A 114 11.26 -6.62 17.99
N ASP A 115 10.87 -6.71 19.26
CA ASP A 115 9.52 -6.39 19.72
C ASP A 115 9.10 -4.95 19.41
N LYS A 116 10.04 -4.00 19.53
CA LYS A 116 9.78 -2.60 19.20
C LYS A 116 9.58 -2.42 17.70
N MET A 117 10.41 -3.07 16.88
CA MET A 117 10.23 -3.08 15.42
C MET A 117 8.88 -3.67 15.02
N VAL A 118 8.51 -4.84 15.54
CA VAL A 118 7.21 -5.48 15.28
C VAL A 118 6.05 -4.57 15.68
N ARG A 119 6.16 -3.85 16.80
CA ARG A 119 5.15 -2.87 17.23
C ARG A 119 5.03 -1.70 16.25
N HIS A 120 6.14 -1.21 15.70
CA HIS A 120 6.08 -0.15 14.68
C HIS A 120 5.42 -0.64 13.39
N ILE A 121 5.73 -1.87 12.94
CA ILE A 121 5.08 -2.49 11.77
C ILE A 121 3.57 -2.65 12.00
N ALA A 122 3.16 -3.11 13.18
CA ALA A 122 1.75 -3.25 13.54
C ALA A 122 1.02 -1.89 13.56
N LYS A 123 1.64 -0.86 14.15
CA LYS A 123 1.08 0.52 14.13
C LYS A 123 0.95 1.06 12.71
N CYS A 124 1.98 0.87 11.89
CA CYS A 124 1.98 1.28 10.48
C CYS A 124 0.83 0.61 9.71
N SER A 125 0.66 -0.70 9.89
CA SER A 125 -0.41 -1.50 9.28
C SER A 125 -1.79 -1.05 9.77
N ALA A 126 -1.97 -0.84 11.07
CA ALA A 126 -3.22 -0.37 11.66
C ALA A 126 -3.61 1.01 11.12
N SER A 127 -2.65 1.95 11.03
CA SER A 127 -2.90 3.28 10.48
C SER A 127 -3.33 3.24 9.02
N PHE A 128 -2.72 2.38 8.21
CA PHE A 128 -3.18 2.17 6.83
C PHE A 128 -4.62 1.64 6.76
N VAL A 129 -4.94 0.62 7.56
CA VAL A 129 -6.28 0.02 7.58
C VAL A 129 -7.33 1.04 8.00
N ASN A 130 -7.06 1.84 9.04
CA ASN A 130 -7.93 2.90 9.49
C ASN A 130 -8.16 3.96 8.41
N TYR A 131 -7.09 4.38 7.72
CA TYR A 131 -7.20 5.33 6.61
C TYR A 131 -8.07 4.78 5.47
N ARG A 132 -7.86 3.53 5.08
CA ARG A 132 -8.70 2.85 4.07
C ARG A 132 -10.16 2.79 4.50
N GLU A 133 -10.44 2.47 5.76
CA GLU A 133 -11.80 2.41 6.29
C GLU A 133 -12.49 3.78 6.24
N ILE A 134 -11.77 4.85 6.61
CA ILE A 134 -12.26 6.23 6.50
C ILE A 134 -12.61 6.55 5.04
N LEU A 135 -11.72 6.26 4.09
CA LEU A 135 -11.99 6.49 2.66
C LEU A 135 -13.19 5.70 2.16
N THR A 136 -13.30 4.42 2.55
CA THR A 136 -14.43 3.56 2.17
C THR A 136 -15.75 4.12 2.69
N ASN A 137 -15.76 4.62 3.93
CA ASN A 137 -16.95 5.24 4.54
C ASN A 137 -17.33 6.56 3.85
N LEU A 138 -16.35 7.34 3.40
CA LEU A 138 -16.60 8.56 2.61
C LEU A 138 -17.15 8.23 1.20
N ASP A 139 -16.65 7.18 0.56
CA ASP A 139 -17.09 6.79 -0.80
C ASP A 139 -18.46 6.09 -0.83
N LEU A 140 -18.80 5.36 0.24
CA LEU A 140 -20.16 4.87 0.46
C LEU A 140 -21.18 6.01 0.51
N GLN A 141 -20.77 7.19 1.00
CA GLN A 141 -21.62 8.39 0.98
C GLN A 141 -21.69 9.05 -0.41
N ARG A 142 -20.73 8.79 -1.32
CA ARG A 142 -20.57 9.56 -2.56
C ARG A 142 -21.09 8.89 -3.84
N ALA A 143 -20.86 7.59 -4.10
CA ALA A 143 -21.45 6.87 -5.25
C ALA A 143 -21.01 5.38 -5.39
N GLY A 144 -20.54 4.71 -4.32
CA GLY A 144 -20.55 3.23 -4.27
C GLY A 144 -19.57 2.47 -5.17
N LYS A 145 -18.48 3.08 -5.65
CA LYS A 145 -17.37 2.30 -6.24
C LYS A 145 -16.39 1.89 -5.15
N PRO A 146 -16.06 0.59 -5.02
CA PRO A 146 -15.08 0.15 -4.05
C PRO A 146 -13.67 0.55 -4.48
N ILE A 147 -12.84 0.90 -3.50
CA ILE A 147 -11.41 1.21 -3.70
C ILE A 147 -10.64 -0.10 -3.76
N ASP A 148 -9.82 -0.30 -4.80
CA ASP A 148 -8.89 -1.41 -4.83
C ASP A 148 -7.66 -1.12 -3.95
N THR A 149 -7.20 -2.12 -3.21
CA THR A 149 -5.98 -2.01 -2.40
C THR A 149 -5.00 -3.15 -2.65
N ILE A 150 -3.71 -2.81 -2.70
CA ILE A 150 -2.61 -3.78 -2.74
C ILE A 150 -1.72 -3.52 -1.55
N VAL A 151 -1.54 -4.53 -0.71
CA VAL A 151 -0.52 -4.53 0.35
C VAL A 151 0.64 -5.38 -0.11
N VAL A 152 1.82 -4.78 -0.31
CA VAL A 152 3.03 -5.52 -0.67
C VAL A 152 3.79 -5.89 0.59
N MET A 153 4.03 -7.18 0.79
CA MET A 153 4.72 -7.72 1.96
C MET A 153 5.79 -8.73 1.53
N SER A 154 6.80 -8.96 2.37
CA SER A 154 7.75 -10.06 2.19
C SER A 154 7.05 -11.42 2.19
N GLN A 155 7.57 -12.37 1.43
CA GLN A 155 7.28 -13.80 1.63
C GLN A 155 7.93 -14.34 2.91
N GLU A 156 9.06 -13.76 3.31
CA GLU A 156 9.76 -14.11 4.53
C GLU A 156 9.27 -13.28 5.72
N PRO A 157 9.03 -13.86 6.89
CA PRO A 157 8.40 -13.16 7.99
C PRO A 157 9.31 -12.12 8.67
N TYR A 158 10.62 -12.09 8.37
CA TYR A 158 11.59 -11.22 9.04
C TYR A 158 11.22 -9.72 8.92
N PRO A 159 11.27 -8.92 10.00
CA PRO A 159 11.81 -9.21 11.34
C PRO A 159 10.88 -9.96 12.30
N MET A 160 9.66 -10.27 11.89
CA MET A 160 8.69 -11.00 12.69
C MET A 160 9.00 -12.51 12.73
N SER A 161 8.54 -13.18 13.78
CA SER A 161 8.38 -14.62 13.76
C SER A 161 7.26 -15.03 12.80
N PRO A 162 7.21 -16.29 12.31
CA PRO A 162 6.11 -16.77 11.48
C PRO A 162 4.73 -16.59 12.14
N ALA A 163 4.65 -16.71 13.46
CA ALA A 163 3.41 -16.51 14.21
C ALA A 163 2.99 -15.03 14.22
N GLN A 164 3.93 -14.12 14.47
CA GLN A 164 3.69 -12.68 14.42
C GLN A 164 3.29 -12.22 13.02
N PHE A 165 3.93 -12.74 11.98
CA PHE A 165 3.59 -12.44 10.59
C PHE A 165 2.17 -12.90 10.22
N LYS A 166 1.81 -14.14 10.57
CA LYS A 166 0.44 -14.66 10.40
C LYS A 166 -0.58 -13.83 11.18
N LEU A 167 -0.23 -13.43 12.41
CA LEU A 167 -1.08 -12.59 13.24
C LEU A 167 -1.28 -11.20 12.63
N LEU A 168 -0.24 -10.58 12.07
CA LEU A 168 -0.33 -9.30 11.38
C LEU A 168 -1.35 -9.37 10.23
N ILE A 169 -1.23 -10.40 9.38
CA ILE A 169 -2.18 -10.63 8.29
C ILE A 169 -3.60 -10.86 8.84
N GLY A 170 -3.75 -11.73 9.84
CA GLY A 170 -5.04 -12.08 10.41
C GLY A 170 -5.75 -10.94 11.14
N LEU A 171 -5.01 -9.98 11.71
CA LEU A 171 -5.58 -8.84 12.43
C LEU A 171 -5.90 -7.66 11.50
N TYR A 172 -5.00 -7.34 10.56
CA TYR A 172 -5.10 -6.09 9.79
C TYR A 172 -5.51 -6.31 8.34
N PHE A 173 -5.20 -7.46 7.76
CA PHE A 173 -5.42 -7.74 6.34
C PHE A 173 -6.31 -8.96 6.13
N HIS A 174 -7.19 -9.23 7.10
CA HIS A 174 -8.17 -10.30 7.00
C HIS A 174 -9.07 -10.10 5.78
N GLY A 175 -9.33 -11.19 5.05
CA GLY A 175 -10.17 -11.16 3.84
C GLY A 175 -9.46 -10.70 2.57
N ASN A 176 -8.18 -10.33 2.63
CA ASN A 176 -7.41 -10.00 1.43
C ASN A 176 -7.03 -11.26 0.63
N GLU A 177 -7.10 -11.21 -0.70
CA GLU A 177 -6.61 -12.29 -1.59
C GLU A 177 -5.08 -12.23 -1.69
N CYS A 178 -4.40 -13.33 -1.37
CA CYS A 178 -2.94 -13.41 -1.40
C CYS A 178 -2.43 -13.89 -2.77
N HIS A 179 -1.44 -13.18 -3.30
CA HIS A 179 -0.75 -13.53 -4.55
C HIS A 179 0.77 -13.53 -4.37
N THR A 180 1.42 -14.54 -4.94
CA THR A 180 2.89 -14.59 -5.09
C THR A 180 3.34 -14.32 -6.53
N ASN A 181 2.39 -14.22 -7.46
CA ASN A 181 2.64 -13.95 -8.87
C ASN A 181 2.05 -12.59 -9.25
N PHE A 182 2.93 -11.63 -9.52
CA PHE A 182 2.53 -10.25 -9.83
C PHE A 182 1.65 -10.14 -11.09
N SER A 183 1.94 -10.94 -12.13
CA SER A 183 1.16 -10.91 -13.37
C SER A 183 -0.28 -11.36 -13.14
N LYS A 184 -0.49 -12.40 -12.31
CA LYS A 184 -1.85 -12.85 -11.93
C LYS A 184 -2.60 -11.79 -11.14
N LEU A 185 -1.95 -11.19 -10.14
CA LEU A 185 -2.49 -10.08 -9.36
C LEU A 185 -2.88 -8.90 -10.28
N SER A 186 -1.96 -8.45 -11.13
CA SER A 186 -2.22 -7.34 -12.05
C SER A 186 -3.41 -7.62 -12.96
N GLY A 187 -3.51 -8.84 -13.51
CA GLY A 187 -4.66 -9.25 -14.31
C GLY A 187 -5.99 -9.18 -13.54
N ARG A 188 -6.01 -9.64 -12.28
CA ARG A 188 -7.21 -9.57 -11.43
C ARG A 188 -7.69 -8.15 -11.21
N ILE A 189 -6.80 -7.23 -10.84
CA ILE A 189 -7.16 -5.83 -10.54
C ILE A 189 -7.57 -5.09 -11.81
N LEU A 190 -6.94 -5.39 -12.95
CA LEU A 190 -7.39 -4.82 -14.23
C LEU A 190 -8.82 -5.25 -14.54
N VAL A 191 -9.17 -6.51 -14.31
CA VAL A 191 -10.53 -7.02 -14.50
C VAL A 191 -11.52 -6.37 -13.51
N SER A 192 -11.18 -6.24 -12.22
CA SER A 192 -12.06 -5.60 -11.22
C SER A 192 -12.40 -4.15 -11.59
N GLN A 193 -11.47 -3.46 -12.26
CA GLN A 193 -11.61 -2.05 -12.64
C GLN A 193 -12.18 -1.84 -14.05
N GLY A 194 -12.62 -2.90 -14.72
CA GLY A 194 -13.23 -2.83 -16.05
C GLY A 194 -12.24 -2.57 -17.17
N PHE A 195 -10.96 -2.88 -16.95
CA PHE A 195 -9.90 -2.82 -17.95
C PHE A 195 -9.75 -4.16 -18.66
N ALA A 196 -10.75 -4.55 -19.45
CA ALA A 196 -10.60 -5.63 -20.42
C ALA A 196 -9.62 -5.23 -21.54
#